data_AF-A0A7V9CAF9-F1
#
_entry.id   AF-A0A7V9CAF9-F1
#
_cell.length_a   1.000
_cell.length_b   1.000
_cell.length_c   1.000
_cell.angle_alpha   90.00
_cell.angle_beta   90.00
_cell.angle_gamma   90.00
#
_symmetry.space_group_name_H-M   'P 1'
#
loop_
_entity.id
_entity.type
_entity.pdbx_description
1 polymer ?
#
loop_
_entity_poly.entity_id
_entity_poly.type
_entity_poly.pdbx_seq_one_letter_code
_entity_poly.pdbx_strand_id
1 'polypeptide(L)'
;MSATDNKLSSHEEAKLSLLRWGAGLAFFIVALPLPIYFLLRRLAATVPEDAAIFMWLTIISLVAGALAGIAVAIFLLLYRRSKIKTLRERIATDGITADELRWFKSELTKDERRALREIEGKNRLLADAYRETLATRLTASRVALHASREKVTIKRHIEQASSFPVVERIEAERDLQNDLTRLESIEREAQARETESRARLQMIEAAASRDATEAQTQLALRRLEAARDQPPLGLEAARQQTKARSEAQAELRSRDL
;
A
#
# COMPACT_ATOMS: atom_id res chain seq x y z
N MET A 1 -12.78 12.88 -19.68
CA MET A 1 -13.47 11.95 -18.76
C MET A 1 -13.03 10.54 -19.12
N SER A 2 -11.87 10.10 -18.62
CA SER A 2 -11.51 8.68 -18.68
C SER A 2 -12.17 8.00 -17.49
N ALA A 3 -12.91 6.93 -17.75
CA ALA A 3 -13.32 6.00 -16.71
C ALA A 3 -12.02 5.44 -16.11
N THR A 4 -11.63 5.93 -14.93
CA THR A 4 -10.65 5.24 -14.11
C THR A 4 -11.32 3.94 -13.69
N ASP A 5 -10.93 2.84 -14.34
CA ASP A 5 -11.30 1.49 -13.92
C ASP A 5 -10.90 1.36 -12.46
N ASN A 6 -11.89 1.40 -11.58
CA ASN A 6 -11.70 1.21 -10.16
C ASN A 6 -11.27 -0.26 -9.99
N LYS A 7 -9.95 -0.49 -9.93
CA LYS A 7 -9.35 -1.84 -9.84
C LYS A 7 -9.89 -2.62 -8.63
N LEU A 8 -10.37 -1.89 -7.62
CA LEU A 8 -11.15 -2.42 -6.53
C LEU A 8 -12.58 -2.71 -6.97
N SER A 9 -12.93 -4.00 -7.01
CA SER A 9 -14.31 -4.43 -7.18
C SER A 9 -15.17 -3.77 -6.10
N SER A 10 -16.27 -3.11 -6.47
CA SER A 10 -17.20 -2.47 -5.52
C SER A 10 -17.68 -3.44 -4.43
N HIS A 11 -17.68 -4.74 -4.72
CA HIS A 11 -17.98 -5.79 -3.76
C HIS A 11 -16.92 -5.94 -2.65
N GLU A 12 -15.64 -5.72 -2.95
CA GLU A 12 -14.56 -5.73 -1.95
C GLU A 12 -14.65 -4.51 -1.02
N GLU A 13 -14.96 -3.33 -1.57
CA GLU A 13 -15.21 -2.14 -0.76
C GLU A 13 -16.42 -2.32 0.15
N ALA A 14 -17.51 -2.87 -0.39
CA ALA A 14 -18.71 -3.18 0.39
C ALA A 14 -18.39 -4.16 1.53
N LYS A 15 -17.65 -5.24 1.26
CA LYS A 15 -17.18 -6.19 2.28
C LYS A 15 -16.36 -5.51 3.36
N LEU A 16 -15.38 -4.67 3.00
CA LEU A 16 -14.54 -3.97 3.98
C LEU A 16 -15.34 -2.97 4.83
N SER A 17 -16.33 -2.30 4.22
CA SER A 17 -17.24 -1.41 4.93
C SER A 17 -18.11 -2.19 5.93
N LEU A 18 -18.60 -3.36 5.54
CA LEU A 18 -19.38 -4.26 6.39
C LEU A 18 -18.53 -4.76 7.56
N LEU A 19 -17.27 -5.17 7.32
CA LEU A 19 -16.35 -5.58 8.38
C LEU A 19 -16.01 -4.46 9.37
N ARG A 20 -16.19 -3.17 9.01
CA ARG A 20 -15.97 -2.05 9.94
C ARG A 20 -16.97 -2.09 11.10
N TRP A 21 -18.22 -2.42 10.81
CA TRP A 21 -19.30 -2.56 11.80
C TRP A 21 -19.47 -4.02 12.28
N GLY A 22 -19.01 -4.97 11.45
CA GLY A 22 -19.21 -6.39 11.64
C GLY A 22 -18.60 -6.94 12.94
N ALA A 23 -17.45 -6.43 13.39
CA ALA A 23 -16.87 -6.90 14.66
C ALA A 23 -17.75 -6.56 15.87
N GLY A 24 -18.33 -5.35 15.91
CA GLY A 24 -19.25 -4.94 16.97
C GLY A 24 -20.58 -5.68 16.90
N LEU A 25 -21.16 -5.80 15.69
CA LEU A 25 -22.41 -6.53 15.49
C LEU A 25 -22.26 -8.02 15.82
N ALA A 26 -21.16 -8.65 15.40
CA ALA A 26 -20.88 -10.05 15.69
C ALA A 26 -20.76 -10.32 17.19
N PHE A 27 -20.18 -9.39 17.96
CA PHE A 27 -20.16 -9.49 19.42
C PHE A 27 -21.58 -9.61 19.97
N PHE A 28 -22.48 -8.69 19.60
CA PHE A 28 -23.86 -8.70 20.09
C PHE A 28 -24.66 -9.93 19.62
N ILE A 29 -24.48 -10.33 18.35
CA ILE A 29 -25.15 -11.50 17.77
C ILE A 29 -24.73 -12.78 18.48
N VAL A 30 -23.47 -12.90 18.92
CA VAL A 30 -22.97 -14.09 19.62
C VAL A 30 -23.25 -14.03 21.12
N ALA A 31 -23.10 -12.86 21.74
CA ALA A 31 -23.14 -12.72 23.19
C ALA A 31 -24.56 -12.63 23.77
N LEU A 32 -25.52 -12.06 23.04
CA LEU A 32 -26.86 -11.74 23.59
C LEU A 32 -27.93 -12.84 23.49
N PRO A 33 -27.97 -13.75 22.50
CA PRO A 33 -29.11 -14.66 22.34
C PRO A 33 -29.36 -15.57 23.56
N LEU A 34 -28.31 -16.16 24.12
CA LEU A 34 -28.43 -17.04 25.29
C LEU A 34 -28.89 -16.30 26.55
N PRO A 35 -28.26 -15.17 26.95
CA PRO A 35 -28.71 -14.39 28.10
C PRO A 35 -30.14 -13.88 27.95
N ILE A 36 -30.52 -13.41 26.77
CA ILE A 36 -31.89 -12.97 26.49
C ILE A 36 -32.86 -14.14 26.64
N TYR A 37 -32.53 -15.33 26.12
CA TYR A 37 -33.35 -16.52 26.27
C TYR A 37 -33.60 -16.88 27.75
N PHE A 38 -32.55 -16.92 28.57
CA PHE A 38 -32.71 -17.24 30.00
C PHE A 38 -33.42 -16.14 30.78
N LEU A 39 -33.22 -14.87 30.42
CA LEU A 39 -33.95 -13.74 31.01
C LEU A 39 -35.45 -13.81 30.70
N LEU A 40 -35.82 -14.13 29.46
CA LEU A 40 -37.22 -14.32 29.07
C LEU A 40 -37.85 -15.52 29.79
N ARG A 41 -37.11 -16.62 29.93
CA ARG A 41 -37.56 -17.79 30.72
C ARG A 41 -37.78 -17.46 32.18
N ARG A 42 -36.90 -16.64 32.77
CA ARG A 42 -37.09 -16.13 34.14
C ARG A 42 -38.38 -15.32 34.26
N LEU A 43 -38.67 -14.43 33.32
CA LEU A 43 -39.89 -13.59 33.34
C LEU A 43 -41.17 -14.41 33.18
N ALA A 44 -41.09 -15.57 32.52
CA ALA A 44 -42.21 -16.48 32.33
C ALA A 44 -42.37 -17.52 33.47
N ALA A 45 -41.43 -17.61 34.40
CA ALA A 45 -41.46 -18.61 35.47
C ALA A 45 -42.53 -18.25 36.52
N THR A 46 -43.45 -19.18 36.78
CA THR A 46 -44.50 -19.03 37.81
C THR A 46 -44.06 -19.55 39.18
N VAL A 47 -43.03 -20.40 39.22
CA VAL A 47 -42.49 -20.99 40.46
C VAL A 47 -41.24 -20.22 40.88
N PRO A 48 -41.13 -19.78 42.14
CA PRO A 48 -40.00 -18.96 42.61
C PRO A 48 -38.65 -19.71 42.59
N GLU A 49 -38.65 -21.03 42.78
CA GLU A 49 -37.44 -21.86 42.73
C GLU A 49 -36.83 -21.88 41.31
N ASP A 50 -37.67 -22.03 40.28
CA ASP A 50 -37.24 -22.00 38.88
C ASP A 50 -36.66 -20.63 38.49
N ALA A 51 -37.24 -19.54 39.00
CA ALA A 51 -36.78 -18.18 38.72
C ALA A 51 -35.33 -17.94 39.19
N ALA A 52 -34.94 -18.53 40.33
CA ALA A 52 -33.57 -18.44 40.85
C ALA A 52 -32.56 -19.18 39.97
N ILE A 53 -32.92 -20.37 39.48
CA ILE A 53 -32.08 -21.17 38.58
C ILE A 53 -31.87 -20.43 37.26
N PHE A 54 -32.94 -19.90 36.65
CA PHE A 54 -32.82 -19.14 35.40
C PHE A 54 -32.00 -17.85 35.56
N MET A 55 -32.03 -17.21 36.72
CA MET A 55 -31.19 -16.04 37.00
C MET A 55 -29.71 -16.41 37.01
N TRP A 56 -29.32 -17.50 37.68
CA TRP A 56 -27.94 -18.00 37.65
C TRP A 56 -27.48 -18.38 36.24
N LEU A 57 -28.32 -19.10 35.50
CA LEU A 57 -28.05 -19.44 34.09
C LEU A 57 -27.92 -18.19 33.21
N THR A 58 -28.70 -17.14 33.48
CA THR A 58 -28.57 -15.85 32.78
C THR A 58 -27.20 -15.23 33.03
N ILE A 59 -26.73 -15.21 34.28
CA ILE A 59 -25.41 -14.65 34.63
C ILE A 59 -24.28 -15.48 33.99
N ILE A 60 -24.31 -16.81 34.15
CA ILE A 60 -23.28 -17.70 33.59
C ILE A 60 -23.25 -17.59 32.06
N SER A 61 -24.40 -17.62 31.41
CA SER A 61 -24.49 -17.48 29.96
C SER A 61 -24.09 -16.10 29.47
N LEU A 62 -24.30 -15.03 30.26
CA LEU A 62 -23.83 -13.69 29.93
C LEU A 62 -22.30 -13.62 29.96
N VAL A 63 -21.68 -14.20 30.99
CA VAL A 63 -20.21 -14.26 31.08
C VAL A 63 -19.64 -15.11 29.93
N ALA A 64 -20.18 -16.32 29.71
CA ALA A 64 -19.74 -17.21 28.64
C ALA A 64 -19.95 -16.58 27.25
N GLY A 65 -21.12 -15.97 27.02
CA GLY A 65 -21.47 -15.28 25.78
C GLY A 65 -20.60 -14.06 25.52
N ALA A 66 -20.28 -13.27 26.56
CA ALA A 66 -19.37 -12.14 26.44
C ALA A 66 -17.94 -12.59 26.07
N LEU A 67 -17.42 -13.65 26.70
CA LEU A 67 -16.11 -14.20 26.36
C LEU A 67 -16.08 -14.72 24.91
N ALA A 68 -17.10 -15.48 24.49
CA ALA A 68 -17.22 -15.96 23.12
C ALA A 68 -17.33 -14.80 22.12
N GLY A 69 -18.15 -13.80 22.42
CA GLY A 69 -18.29 -12.58 21.62
C GLY A 69 -16.98 -11.83 21.47
N ILE A 70 -16.22 -11.65 22.56
CA ILE A 70 -14.90 -11.00 22.53
C ILE A 70 -13.94 -11.79 21.63
N ALA A 71 -13.89 -13.12 21.78
CA ALA A 71 -13.03 -13.97 20.96
C ALA A 71 -13.35 -13.82 19.45
N VAL A 72 -14.64 -13.84 19.09
CA VAL A 72 -15.09 -13.62 17.70
C VAL A 72 -14.75 -12.21 17.22
N ALA A 73 -14.96 -11.18 18.05
CA ALA A 73 -14.64 -9.81 17.70
C ALA A 73 -13.13 -9.63 17.45
N ILE A 74 -12.26 -10.19 18.31
CA ILE A 74 -10.81 -10.18 18.13
C ILE A 74 -10.44 -10.91 16.84
N PHE A 75 -10.99 -12.09 16.60
CA PHE A 75 -10.73 -12.85 15.38
C PHE A 75 -11.08 -12.05 14.12
N LEU A 76 -12.26 -11.42 14.08
CA LEU A 76 -12.68 -10.58 12.95
C LEU A 76 -11.78 -9.35 12.75
N LEU A 77 -11.30 -8.72 13.84
CA LEU A 77 -10.36 -7.61 13.76
C LEU A 77 -9.00 -8.04 13.18
N LEU A 78 -8.48 -9.19 13.61
CA LEU A 78 -7.23 -9.74 13.06
C LEU A 78 -7.40 -10.14 11.59
N TYR A 79 -8.50 -10.80 11.25
CA TYR A 79 -8.84 -11.15 9.87
C TYR A 79 -8.91 -9.90 8.98
N ARG A 80 -9.59 -8.85 9.44
CA ARG A 80 -9.68 -7.56 8.74
C ARG A 80 -8.29 -6.94 8.52
N ARG A 81 -7.44 -6.92 9.54
CA ARG A 81 -6.08 -6.39 9.43
C ARG A 81 -5.26 -7.14 8.38
N SER A 82 -5.33 -8.47 8.38
CA SER A 82 -4.66 -9.31 7.39
C SER A 82 -5.17 -9.02 5.96
N LYS A 83 -6.49 -8.97 5.76
CA LYS A 83 -7.06 -8.69 4.43
C LYS A 83 -6.73 -7.31 3.89
N ILE A 84 -6.75 -6.27 4.73
CA ILE A 84 -6.35 -4.92 4.31
C ILE A 84 -4.87 -4.90 3.89
N LYS A 85 -4.01 -5.65 4.59
CA LYS A 85 -2.59 -5.76 4.23
C LYS A 85 -2.43 -6.41 2.85
N THR A 86 -3.08 -7.54 2.61
CA THR A 86 -3.03 -8.24 1.31
C THR A 86 -3.57 -7.38 0.17
N LEU A 87 -4.68 -6.66 0.39
CA LEU A 87 -5.23 -5.75 -0.61
C LEU A 87 -4.27 -4.61 -0.93
N ARG A 88 -3.64 -4.03 0.10
CA ARG A 88 -2.66 -2.97 -0.08
C ARG A 88 -1.43 -3.45 -0.85
N GLU A 89 -0.99 -4.68 -0.60
CA GLU A 89 0.10 -5.32 -1.34
C GLU A 89 -0.28 -5.52 -2.82
N ARG A 90 -1.47 -6.08 -3.10
CA ARG A 90 -1.98 -6.25 -4.47
C ARG A 90 -2.08 -4.92 -5.24
N ILE A 91 -2.70 -3.90 -4.64
CA ILE A 91 -2.81 -2.57 -5.26
C ILE A 91 -1.42 -1.98 -5.55
N ALA A 92 -0.47 -2.17 -4.61
CA ALA A 92 0.88 -1.67 -4.82
C ALA A 92 1.63 -2.39 -5.95
N THR A 93 1.40 -3.70 -6.12
CA THR A 93 1.94 -4.46 -7.25
C THR A 93 1.40 -3.94 -8.59
N ASP A 94 0.11 -3.60 -8.64
CA ASP A 94 -0.54 -3.10 -9.86
C ASP A 94 -0.26 -1.61 -10.14
N GLY A 95 0.44 -0.93 -9.23
CA GLY A 95 0.67 0.52 -9.24
C GLY A 95 -0.49 1.28 -8.62
N ILE A 96 -0.16 2.18 -7.68
CA ILE A 96 -1.13 2.97 -6.91
C ILE A 96 -1.69 4.07 -7.81
N THR A 97 -3.01 4.16 -7.87
CA THR A 97 -3.73 5.24 -8.57
C THR A 97 -4.13 6.38 -7.62
N ALA A 98 -4.53 7.52 -8.17
CA ALA A 98 -4.96 8.69 -7.39
C ALA A 98 -6.17 8.38 -6.48
N ASP A 99 -7.12 7.55 -6.95
CA ASP A 99 -8.31 7.16 -6.21
C ASP A 99 -7.96 6.19 -5.05
N GLU A 100 -6.98 5.31 -5.27
CA GLU A 100 -6.51 4.34 -4.28
C GLU A 100 -5.63 4.95 -3.19
N LEU A 101 -5.14 6.18 -3.39
CA LEU A 101 -4.29 6.89 -2.43
C LEU A 101 -4.88 6.93 -1.01
N ARG A 102 -6.21 6.91 -0.90
CA ARG A 102 -6.93 6.82 0.39
C ARG A 102 -6.45 5.65 1.26
N TRP A 103 -6.13 4.50 0.66
CA TRP A 103 -5.66 3.30 1.35
C TRP A 103 -4.23 3.42 1.88
N PHE A 104 -3.46 4.36 1.33
CA PHE A 104 -2.06 4.62 1.64
C PHE A 104 -1.86 5.93 2.41
N LYS A 105 -2.92 6.58 2.91
CA LYS A 105 -2.81 7.81 3.71
C LYS A 105 -1.87 7.70 4.92
N SER A 106 -1.69 6.50 5.48
CA SER A 106 -0.74 6.26 6.57
C SER A 106 0.74 6.33 6.15
N GLU A 107 1.03 6.18 4.86
CA GLU A 107 2.38 6.22 4.28
C GLU A 107 2.75 7.62 3.77
N LEU A 108 1.78 8.53 3.75
CA LEU A 108 2.01 9.95 3.47
C LEU A 108 2.63 10.65 4.68
N THR A 109 3.55 11.57 4.42
CA THR A 109 4.11 12.42 5.48
C THR A 109 3.02 13.31 6.08
N LYS A 110 3.28 13.89 7.26
CA LYS A 110 2.33 14.83 7.88
C LYS A 110 2.12 16.06 6.98
N ASP A 111 3.19 16.52 6.33
CA ASP A 111 3.18 17.70 5.46
C ASP A 111 2.42 17.42 4.16
N GLU A 112 2.65 16.28 3.51
CA GLU A 112 1.89 15.88 2.31
C GLU A 112 0.38 15.77 2.60
N ARG A 113 0.00 15.23 3.76
CA ARG A 113 -1.41 15.16 4.17
C ARG A 113 -2.02 16.53 4.48
N ARG A 114 -1.20 17.49 4.90
CA ARG A 114 -1.64 18.86 5.14
C ARG A 114 -1.79 19.60 3.82
N ALA A 115 -0.76 19.55 2.96
CA ALA A 115 -0.76 20.13 1.63
C ALA A 115 -1.90 19.60 0.78
N LEU A 116 -2.13 18.27 0.75
CA LEU A 116 -3.25 17.67 0.04
C LEU A 116 -4.59 18.26 0.49
N ARG A 117 -4.82 18.38 1.81
CA ARG A 117 -6.07 18.96 2.34
C ARG A 117 -6.24 20.43 2.01
N GLU A 118 -5.15 21.19 2.01
CA GLU A 118 -5.16 22.61 1.64
C GLU A 118 -5.47 22.78 0.15
N ILE A 119 -4.78 22.03 -0.72
CA ILE A 119 -4.97 22.07 -2.18
C ILE A 119 -6.39 21.61 -2.55
N GLU A 120 -6.89 20.54 -1.92
CA GLU A 120 -8.27 20.05 -2.10
C GLU A 120 -9.31 21.13 -1.81
N GLY A 121 -9.06 22.01 -0.84
CA GLY A 121 -9.96 23.13 -0.50
C GLY A 121 -9.87 24.31 -1.46
N LYS A 122 -8.72 24.50 -2.14
CA LYS A 122 -8.47 25.65 -3.02
C LYS A 122 -8.79 25.36 -4.48
N ASN A 123 -8.29 24.26 -5.04
CA ASN A 123 -8.40 23.94 -6.46
C ASN A 123 -8.43 22.44 -6.69
N ARG A 124 -9.56 21.94 -7.19
CA ARG A 124 -9.78 20.50 -7.43
C ARG A 124 -8.83 19.93 -8.50
N LEU A 125 -8.52 20.68 -9.56
CA LEU A 125 -7.63 20.21 -10.62
C LEU A 125 -6.19 20.03 -10.11
N LEU A 126 -5.71 20.97 -9.29
CA LEU A 126 -4.41 20.81 -8.62
C LEU A 126 -4.41 19.66 -7.64
N ALA A 127 -5.52 19.44 -6.93
CA ALA A 127 -5.64 18.34 -5.99
C ALA A 127 -5.54 16.98 -6.70
N ASP A 128 -6.18 16.82 -7.86
CA ASP A 128 -6.12 15.58 -8.64
C ASP A 128 -4.69 15.34 -9.17
N ALA A 129 -4.02 16.36 -9.71
CA ALA A 129 -2.61 16.27 -10.12
C ALA A 129 -1.68 15.96 -8.94
N TYR A 130 -1.94 16.54 -7.76
CA TYR A 130 -1.19 16.26 -6.54
C TYR A 130 -1.39 14.82 -6.07
N ARG A 131 -2.63 14.30 -6.09
CA ARG A 131 -2.93 12.90 -5.75
C ARG A 131 -2.26 11.92 -6.70
N GLU A 132 -2.27 12.18 -8.00
CA GLU A 132 -1.59 11.36 -8.99
C GLU A 132 -0.08 11.35 -8.79
N THR A 133 0.50 12.52 -8.51
CA THR A 133 1.94 12.64 -8.22
C THR A 133 2.31 11.92 -6.91
N LEU A 134 1.47 12.02 -5.86
CA LEU A 134 1.65 11.26 -4.62
C LEU A 134 1.56 9.75 -4.85
N ALA A 135 0.59 9.30 -5.65
CA ALA A 135 0.42 7.89 -5.98
C ALA A 135 1.64 7.35 -6.75
N THR A 136 2.18 8.14 -7.68
CA THR A 136 3.41 7.83 -8.42
C THR A 136 4.61 7.75 -7.47
N ARG A 137 4.77 8.73 -6.57
CA ARG A 137 5.84 8.74 -5.55
C ARG A 137 5.79 7.50 -4.67
N LEU A 138 4.62 7.16 -4.15
CA LEU A 138 4.44 6.00 -3.27
C LEU A 138 4.72 4.69 -3.99
N THR A 139 4.28 4.58 -5.25
CA THR A 139 4.58 3.41 -6.10
C THR A 139 6.10 3.27 -6.29
N ALA A 140 6.77 4.35 -6.68
CA ALA A 140 8.23 4.37 -6.86
C ALA A 140 8.98 4.00 -5.57
N SER A 141 8.60 4.60 -4.43
CA SER A 141 9.20 4.31 -3.13
C SER A 141 9.04 2.84 -2.71
N ARG A 142 7.86 2.24 -2.98
CA ARG A 142 7.60 0.83 -2.70
C ARG A 142 8.37 -0.12 -3.61
N VAL A 143 8.46 0.18 -4.91
CA VAL A 143 9.26 -0.60 -5.85
C VAL A 143 10.74 -0.59 -5.43
N ALA A 144 11.26 0.58 -5.07
CA ALA A 144 12.62 0.71 -4.54
C ALA A 144 12.81 -0.17 -3.29
N LEU A 145 11.92 -0.04 -2.30
CA LEU A 145 11.98 -0.83 -1.07
C LEU A 145 11.88 -2.35 -1.31
N HIS A 146 11.03 -2.77 -2.25
CA HIS A 146 10.87 -4.17 -2.62
C HIS A 146 12.16 -4.71 -3.25
N ALA A 147 12.70 -4.00 -4.24
CA ALA A 147 13.96 -4.35 -4.87
C ALA A 147 15.11 -4.43 -3.85
N SER A 148 15.21 -3.49 -2.91
CA SER A 148 16.22 -3.55 -1.85
C SER A 148 16.08 -4.79 -0.96
N ARG A 149 14.85 -5.22 -0.64
CA ARG A 149 14.59 -6.42 0.18
C ARG A 149 14.94 -7.70 -0.60
N GLU A 150 14.52 -7.79 -1.85
CA GLU A 150 14.82 -8.95 -2.70
C GLU A 150 16.32 -9.10 -2.95
N LYS A 151 17.05 -7.99 -3.13
CA LYS A 151 18.52 -8.02 -3.21
C LYS A 151 19.16 -8.69 -2.00
N VAL A 152 18.66 -8.43 -0.79
CA VAL A 152 19.18 -9.07 0.43
C VAL A 152 18.89 -10.57 0.43
N THR A 153 17.69 -10.99 0.00
CA THR A 153 17.33 -12.41 -0.12
C THR A 153 18.19 -13.13 -1.15
N ILE A 154 18.38 -12.54 -2.34
CA ILE A 154 19.21 -13.12 -3.41
C ILE A 154 20.67 -13.23 -2.95
N LYS A 155 21.22 -12.21 -2.29
CA LYS A 155 22.59 -12.27 -1.74
C LYS A 155 22.76 -13.45 -0.77
N ARG A 156 21.79 -13.68 0.12
CA ARG A 156 21.79 -14.85 1.01
C ARG A 156 21.70 -16.17 0.22
N HIS A 157 20.91 -16.22 -0.84
CA HIS A 157 20.83 -17.42 -1.69
C HIS A 157 22.16 -17.68 -2.44
N ILE A 158 22.87 -16.65 -2.89
CA ILE A 158 24.21 -16.79 -3.49
C ILE A 158 25.20 -17.36 -2.45
N GLU A 159 25.18 -16.85 -1.23
CA GLU A 159 26.01 -17.36 -0.13
C GLU A 159 25.69 -18.83 0.19
N GLN A 160 24.41 -19.19 0.25
CA GLN A 160 23.96 -20.57 0.47
C GLN A 160 24.30 -21.50 -0.70
N ALA A 161 24.27 -20.99 -1.93
CA ALA A 161 24.54 -21.77 -3.13
C ALA A 161 26.00 -22.27 -3.22
N SER A 162 26.90 -21.71 -2.40
CA SER A 162 28.26 -22.20 -2.25
C SER A 162 28.36 -23.66 -1.76
N SER A 163 27.27 -24.20 -1.20
CA SER A 163 27.18 -25.59 -0.70
C SER A 163 26.76 -26.64 -1.74
N PHE A 164 26.33 -26.23 -2.95
CA PHE A 164 25.90 -27.16 -4.01
C PHE A 164 27.08 -27.73 -4.82
N PRO A 165 26.89 -28.87 -5.53
CA PRO A 165 27.85 -29.39 -6.49
C PRO A 165 28.25 -28.34 -7.55
N VAL A 166 29.52 -28.36 -7.95
CA VAL A 166 30.15 -27.30 -8.78
C VAL A 166 29.39 -26.98 -10.07
N VAL A 167 28.85 -28.00 -10.75
CA VAL A 167 28.16 -27.82 -12.04
C VAL A 167 26.85 -27.06 -11.88
N GLU A 168 26.00 -27.48 -10.93
CA GLU A 168 24.71 -26.82 -10.63
C GLU A 168 24.92 -25.43 -10.01
N ARG A 169 26.01 -25.27 -9.24
CA ARG A 169 26.37 -23.99 -8.62
C ARG A 169 26.66 -22.90 -9.66
N ILE A 170 27.43 -23.20 -10.71
CA ILE A 170 27.85 -22.16 -11.68
C ILE A 170 26.65 -21.56 -12.40
N GLU A 171 25.68 -22.40 -12.80
CA GLU A 171 24.45 -21.93 -13.48
C GLU A 171 23.57 -21.11 -12.52
N ALA A 172 23.29 -21.65 -11.33
CA ALA A 172 22.48 -20.96 -10.32
C ALA A 172 23.11 -19.63 -9.87
N GLU A 173 24.42 -19.59 -9.67
CA GLU A 173 25.14 -18.37 -9.28
C GLU A 173 25.06 -17.31 -10.39
N ARG A 174 25.16 -17.70 -11.66
CA ARG A 174 25.02 -16.80 -12.80
C ARG A 174 23.61 -16.21 -12.89
N ASP A 175 22.58 -17.01 -12.72
CA ASP A 175 21.19 -16.54 -12.74
C ASP A 175 20.89 -15.58 -11.59
N LEU A 176 21.33 -15.92 -10.37
CA LEU A 176 21.18 -15.04 -9.20
C LEU A 176 21.96 -13.72 -9.36
N GLN A 177 23.14 -13.74 -9.99
CA GLN A 177 23.89 -12.52 -10.32
C GLN A 177 23.15 -11.68 -11.37
N ASN A 178 22.58 -12.29 -12.42
CA ASN A 178 21.77 -11.59 -13.41
C ASN A 178 20.56 -10.91 -12.74
N ASP A 179 19.86 -11.62 -11.85
CA ASP A 179 18.73 -11.06 -11.11
C ASP A 179 19.15 -9.93 -10.16
N LEU A 180 20.32 -10.04 -9.51
CA LEU A 180 20.88 -8.95 -8.70
C LEU A 180 21.09 -7.68 -9.53
N THR A 181 21.67 -7.79 -10.73
CA THR A 181 21.90 -6.63 -11.61
C THR A 181 20.58 -6.01 -12.10
N ARG A 182 19.55 -6.84 -12.35
CA ARG A 182 18.20 -6.38 -12.70
C ARG A 182 17.54 -5.65 -11.54
N LEU A 183 17.60 -6.19 -10.32
CA LEU A 183 17.05 -5.51 -9.15
C LEU A 183 17.77 -4.19 -8.86
N GLU A 184 19.08 -4.13 -9.11
CA GLU A 184 19.86 -2.88 -8.99
C GLU A 184 19.47 -1.82 -10.02
N SER A 185 19.10 -2.21 -11.24
CA SER A 185 18.59 -1.25 -12.23
C SER A 185 17.19 -0.79 -11.87
N ILE A 186 16.31 -1.69 -11.43
CA ILE A 186 14.94 -1.38 -10.96
C ILE A 186 14.99 -0.42 -9.75
N GLU A 187 15.84 -0.70 -8.76
CA GLU A 187 16.00 0.14 -7.57
C GLU A 187 16.44 1.56 -7.95
N ARG A 188 17.44 1.68 -8.83
CA ARG A 188 17.94 2.99 -9.30
C ARG A 188 16.87 3.76 -10.08
N GLU A 189 16.14 3.09 -10.97
CA GLU A 189 15.06 3.72 -11.72
C GLU A 189 13.93 4.18 -10.79
N ALA A 190 13.54 3.34 -9.84
CA ALA A 190 12.50 3.65 -8.87
C ALA A 190 12.89 4.84 -7.97
N GLN A 191 14.13 4.88 -7.47
CA GLN A 191 14.63 6.03 -6.71
C GLN A 191 14.62 7.31 -7.54
N ALA A 192 14.98 7.23 -8.81
CA ALA A 192 14.98 8.40 -9.69
C ALA A 192 13.56 8.90 -10.00
N ARG A 193 12.59 8.00 -10.19
CA ARG A 193 11.17 8.36 -10.31
C ARG A 193 10.62 8.96 -9.01
N GLU A 194 11.09 8.49 -7.86
CA GLU A 194 10.70 9.04 -6.57
C GLU A 194 11.19 10.49 -6.41
N THR A 195 12.44 10.77 -6.74
CA THR A 195 12.99 12.14 -6.67
C THR A 195 12.31 13.08 -7.65
N GLU A 196 12.04 12.62 -8.88
CA GLU A 196 11.25 13.35 -9.87
C GLU A 196 9.84 13.69 -9.34
N SER A 197 9.16 12.70 -8.75
CA SER A 197 7.83 12.89 -8.18
C SER A 197 7.85 13.88 -7.02
N ARG A 198 8.88 13.85 -6.15
CA ARG A 198 9.04 14.83 -5.06
C ARG A 198 9.25 16.25 -5.57
N ALA A 199 10.07 16.42 -6.61
CA ALA A 199 10.27 17.72 -7.23
C ALA A 199 8.95 18.27 -7.80
N ARG A 200 8.13 17.42 -8.43
CA ARG A 200 6.79 17.80 -8.91
C ARG A 200 5.85 18.20 -7.78
N LEU A 201 5.83 17.47 -6.66
CA LEU A 201 5.02 17.85 -5.50
C LEU A 201 5.37 19.25 -5.00
N GLN A 202 6.66 19.57 -4.90
CA GLN A 202 7.12 20.91 -4.50
C GLN A 202 6.68 21.98 -5.49
N MET A 203 6.71 21.70 -6.79
CA MET A 203 6.21 22.64 -7.81
C MET A 203 4.69 22.85 -7.71
N ILE A 204 3.92 21.80 -7.47
CA ILE A 204 2.46 21.89 -7.26
C ILE A 204 2.15 22.67 -5.98
N GLU A 205 2.87 22.41 -4.89
CA GLU A 205 2.75 23.15 -3.62
C GLU A 205 3.09 24.63 -3.80
N ALA A 206 4.15 24.94 -4.56
CA ALA A 206 4.52 26.31 -4.90
C ALA A 206 3.47 27.00 -5.80
N ALA A 207 2.81 26.26 -6.71
CA ALA A 207 1.72 26.78 -7.51
C ALA A 207 0.46 27.04 -6.67
N ALA A 208 0.18 26.15 -5.71
CA ALA A 208 -0.97 26.27 -4.81
C ALA A 208 -0.82 27.37 -3.76
N SER A 209 0.41 27.68 -3.33
CA SER A 209 0.67 28.76 -2.38
C SER A 209 0.58 30.17 -3.00
N ARG A 210 0.68 30.27 -4.33
CA ARG A 210 0.63 31.53 -5.08
C ARG A 210 -0.78 32.01 -5.45
N ASP A 211 -1.83 31.33 -4.98
CA ASP A 211 -3.23 31.56 -5.38
C ASP A 211 -3.38 31.75 -6.90
N ALA A 212 -2.65 30.93 -7.67
CA ALA A 212 -2.57 31.07 -9.12
C ALA A 212 -3.96 30.89 -9.74
N THR A 213 -4.32 31.78 -10.68
CA THR A 213 -5.57 31.65 -11.45
C THR A 213 -5.57 30.36 -12.27
N GLU A 214 -6.74 29.78 -12.54
CA GLU A 214 -6.86 28.49 -13.25
C GLU A 214 -6.05 28.43 -14.56
N ALA A 215 -5.98 29.54 -15.31
CA ALA A 215 -5.17 29.65 -16.52
C ALA A 215 -3.65 29.52 -16.24
N GLN A 216 -3.18 30.13 -15.15
CA GLN A 216 -1.79 30.02 -14.71
C GLN A 216 -1.49 28.60 -14.19
N THR A 217 -2.46 27.97 -13.52
CA THR A 217 -2.39 26.57 -13.10
C THR A 217 -2.25 25.63 -14.31
N GLN A 218 -3.09 25.79 -15.33
CA GLN A 218 -3.01 24.99 -16.56
C GLN A 218 -1.69 25.20 -17.31
N LEU A 219 -1.20 26.44 -17.37
CA LEU A 219 0.10 26.73 -17.98
C LEU A 219 1.25 26.08 -17.19
N ALA A 220 1.19 26.10 -15.86
CA ALA A 220 2.16 25.43 -15.00
C ALA A 220 2.12 23.91 -15.18
N LEU A 221 0.92 23.30 -15.25
CA LEU A 221 0.75 21.88 -15.53
C LEU A 221 1.28 21.49 -16.91
N ARG A 222 1.02 22.30 -17.96
CA ARG A 222 1.60 22.06 -19.29
C ARG A 222 3.13 22.16 -19.30
N ARG A 223 3.70 23.07 -18.52
CA ARG A 223 5.16 23.15 -18.36
C ARG A 223 5.72 21.94 -17.62
N LEU A 224 4.98 21.41 -16.65
CA LEU A 224 5.32 20.17 -15.94
C LEU A 224 5.25 18.95 -16.86
N GLU A 225 4.23 18.87 -17.72
CA GLU A 225 4.11 17.83 -18.75
C GLU A 225 5.23 17.94 -19.78
N ALA A 226 5.53 19.13 -20.30
CA ALA A 226 6.65 19.31 -21.22
C ALA A 226 8.00 18.96 -20.56
N ALA A 227 8.15 19.20 -19.26
CA ALA A 227 9.32 18.78 -18.48
C ALA A 227 9.35 17.28 -18.19
N ARG A 228 8.24 16.54 -18.34
CA ARG A 228 8.22 15.06 -18.25
C ARG A 228 8.87 14.42 -19.47
N ASP A 229 8.72 15.03 -20.64
CA ASP A 229 9.31 14.53 -21.88
C ASP A 229 10.82 14.79 -21.97
N GLN A 230 11.35 15.68 -21.12
CA GLN A 230 12.78 15.93 -20.94
C GLN A 230 13.24 15.33 -19.61
N PRO A 231 13.82 14.12 -19.59
CA PRO A 231 14.28 13.51 -18.35
C PRO A 231 15.29 14.45 -17.65
N PRO A 232 15.28 14.52 -16.31
CA PRO A 232 16.12 15.49 -15.60
C PRO A 232 17.59 15.25 -15.95
N LEU A 233 18.33 16.32 -16.24
CA LEU A 233 19.71 16.29 -16.74
C LEU A 233 20.65 15.38 -15.92
N GLY A 234 20.39 15.21 -14.62
CA GLY A 234 21.15 14.29 -13.77
C GLY A 234 20.93 12.80 -14.10
N LEU A 235 19.72 12.42 -14.50
CA LEU A 235 19.39 11.07 -14.96
C LEU A 235 19.94 10.80 -16.36
N GLU A 236 19.92 11.80 -17.24
CA GLU A 236 20.58 11.69 -18.55
C GLU A 236 22.09 11.58 -18.42
N ALA A 237 22.72 12.38 -17.56
CA ALA A 237 24.16 12.27 -17.28
C ALA A 237 24.52 10.90 -16.70
N ALA A 238 23.72 10.37 -15.77
CA ALA A 238 23.93 9.02 -15.23
C ALA A 238 23.73 7.93 -16.30
N ARG A 239 22.73 8.06 -17.18
CA ARG A 239 22.51 7.13 -18.31
C ARG A 239 23.62 7.21 -19.35
N GLN A 240 24.09 8.41 -19.68
CA GLN A 240 25.22 8.63 -20.58
C GLN A 240 26.50 8.04 -20.00
N GLN A 241 26.76 8.23 -18.70
CA GLN A 241 27.92 7.65 -18.02
C GLN A 241 27.86 6.11 -18.01
N THR A 242 26.67 5.54 -17.85
CA THR A 242 26.47 4.08 -17.90
C THR A 242 26.66 3.54 -19.31
N LYS A 243 26.13 4.22 -20.34
CA LYS A 243 26.36 3.88 -21.76
C LYS A 243 27.85 3.97 -22.12
N ALA A 244 28.52 5.05 -21.73
CA ALA A 244 29.94 5.23 -21.97
C ALA A 244 30.77 4.11 -21.33
N ARG A 245 30.41 3.65 -20.12
CA ARG A 245 31.05 2.48 -19.48
C ARG A 245 30.80 1.18 -20.25
N SER A 246 29.57 0.93 -20.70
CA SER A 246 29.27 -0.29 -21.46
C SER A 246 29.95 -0.32 -22.83
N GLU A 247 30.03 0.83 -23.51
CA GLU A 247 30.71 0.97 -24.79
C GLU A 247 32.21 0.79 -24.63
N ALA A 248 32.83 1.39 -23.61
CA ALA A 248 34.24 1.18 -23.31
C ALA A 248 34.56 -0.29 -22.99
N GLN A 249 33.68 -1.01 -22.30
CA GLN A 249 33.84 -2.44 -22.03
C GLN A 249 33.67 -3.31 -23.29
N ALA A 250 32.73 -2.94 -24.16
CA ALA A 250 32.55 -3.64 -25.43
C ALA A 250 33.76 -3.44 -26.36
N GLU A 251 34.31 -2.22 -26.39
CA GLU A 251 35.50 -1.90 -27.20
C GLU A 251 36.75 -2.64 -26.69
N LEU A 252 36.96 -2.73 -25.37
CA LEU A 252 38.04 -3.52 -24.78
C LEU A 252 37.94 -5.00 -25.15
N ARG A 253 36.74 -5.60 -25.05
CA ARG A 253 36.53 -6.99 -25.47
C ARG A 253 36.76 -7.23 -26.96
N SER A 254 36.48 -6.23 -27.80
CA SER A 254 36.72 -6.33 -29.24
C SER A 254 38.19 -6.22 -29.64
N ARG A 255 39.05 -5.67 -28.76
CA ARG A 255 40.50 -5.56 -28.98
C ARG A 255 41.30 -6.75 -28.48
N ASP A 256 40.73 -7.53 -27.58
CA ASP A 256 41.34 -8.75 -27.02
C ASP A 256 41.01 -10.03 -27.83
N LEU A 257 40.25 -9.90 -28.94
CA LEU A 257 39.96 -10.95 -29.94
C LEU A 257 40.73 -10.68 -31.23
#